data_AF-A0AA92W7P5-F1
#
_entry.id   AF-A0AA92W7P5-F1
#
_cell.length_a   1.000
_cell.length_b   1.000
_cell.length_c   1.000
_cell.angle_alpha   90.00
_cell.angle_beta   90.00
_cell.angle_gamma   90.00
#
_symmetry.space_group_name_H-M   'P 1'
#
loop_
_entity.id
_entity.type
_entity.pdbx_description
1 polymer ?
#
loop_
_entity_poly.entity_id
_entity_poly.type
_entity_poly.pdbx_seq_one_letter_code
_entity_poly.pdbx_strand_id
1 'polypeptide(L)'
;MDLKKIIRSHGQTISSVAEKLGITQSALSQQINNGSISFAKVEQIASICGCSPSSFLAIDGETLSHPAIICPHCGKPIELEIRAKEGK
;
A
#
# COMPACT_ATOMS: atom_id res chain seq x y z
N MET A 1 -2.21 4.18 8.41
CA MET A 1 -2.35 2.85 7.74
C MET A 1 -3.82 2.46 7.55
N ASP A 2 -4.42 2.75 6.38
CA ASP A 2 -5.81 2.39 6.06
C ASP A 2 -5.91 1.03 5.33
N LEU A 3 -5.59 -0.07 6.02
CA LEU A 3 -5.67 -1.43 5.45
C LEU A 3 -7.06 -1.72 4.84
N LYS A 4 -8.10 -1.13 5.43
CA LYS A 4 -9.50 -1.25 4.99
C LYS A 4 -9.75 -0.68 3.58
N LYS A 5 -9.02 0.38 3.19
CA LYS A 5 -9.14 1.00 1.87
C LYS A 5 -8.48 0.13 0.81
N ILE A 6 -7.32 -0.44 1.11
CA ILE A 6 -6.60 -1.32 0.17
C ILE A 6 -7.41 -2.57 -0.11
N ILE A 7 -7.90 -3.25 0.93
CA ILE A 7 -8.72 -4.46 0.77
C ILE A 7 -9.90 -4.18 -0.19
N ARG A 8 -10.59 -3.04 -0.01
CA ARG A 8 -11.68 -2.61 -0.91
C ARG A 8 -11.21 -2.24 -2.31
N SER A 9 -10.06 -1.57 -2.44
CA SER A 9 -9.47 -1.20 -3.73
C SER A 9 -9.08 -2.41 -4.58
N HIS A 10 -8.78 -3.54 -3.94
CA HIS A 10 -8.49 -4.82 -4.60
C HIS A 10 -9.75 -5.69 -4.82
N GLY A 11 -10.95 -5.12 -4.68
CA GLY A 11 -12.20 -5.86 -4.89
C GLY A 11 -12.50 -6.90 -3.81
N GLN A 12 -11.79 -6.88 -2.69
CA GLN A 12 -12.01 -7.78 -1.56
C GLN A 12 -12.83 -7.08 -0.47
N THR A 13 -13.49 -7.86 0.38
CA THR A 13 -14.17 -7.37 1.57
C THR A 13 -13.42 -7.80 2.83
N ILE A 14 -13.48 -7.00 3.90
CA ILE A 14 -12.88 -7.37 5.18
C ILE A 14 -13.44 -8.71 5.67
N SER A 15 -14.72 -9.00 5.38
CA SER A 15 -15.35 -10.27 5.74
C SER A 15 -14.75 -11.46 4.98
N SER A 16 -14.56 -11.34 3.66
CA SER A 16 -13.98 -12.42 2.85
C SER A 16 -12.52 -12.69 3.22
N VAL A 17 -11.76 -11.62 3.49
CA VAL A 17 -10.37 -11.75 3.95
C VAL A 17 -10.31 -12.39 5.34
N ALA A 18 -11.18 -11.98 6.26
CA ALA A 18 -11.25 -12.56 7.61
C ALA A 18 -11.62 -14.05 7.58
N GLU A 19 -12.57 -14.44 6.73
CA GLU A 19 -12.97 -15.83 6.53
C GLU A 19 -11.80 -16.69 6.02
N LYS A 20 -11.05 -16.19 5.04
CA LYS A 20 -9.84 -16.86 4.51
C LYS A 20 -8.69 -16.93 5.53
N LEU A 21 -8.65 -16.03 6.50
CA LEU A 21 -7.69 -16.03 7.62
C LEU A 21 -8.17 -16.89 8.80
N GLY A 22 -9.40 -17.41 8.77
CA GLY A 22 -9.99 -18.16 9.88
C GLY A 22 -10.24 -17.32 11.14
N ILE A 23 -10.44 -16.01 10.98
CA ILE A 23 -10.72 -15.07 12.08
C ILE A 23 -12.05 -14.36 11.89
N THR A 24 -12.59 -13.76 12.95
CA THR A 24 -13.80 -12.96 12.83
C THR A 24 -13.51 -11.60 12.18
N GLN A 25 -14.48 -11.08 11.43
CA GLN A 25 -14.40 -9.76 10.81
C GLN A 25 -14.15 -8.65 11.85
N SER A 26 -14.79 -8.74 13.03
CA SER A 26 -14.54 -7.82 14.15
C SER A 26 -13.11 -7.90 14.67
N ALA A 27 -12.51 -9.09 14.78
CA ALA A 27 -11.12 -9.24 15.22
C ALA A 27 -10.14 -8.63 14.21
N LEU A 28 -10.37 -8.85 12.91
CA LEU A 28 -9.57 -8.23 11.86
C LEU A 28 -9.71 -6.70 11.88
N SER A 29 -10.93 -6.19 11.99
CA SER A 29 -11.21 -4.75 12.03
C SER A 29 -10.59 -4.09 13.26
N GLN A 30 -10.63 -4.75 14.42
CA GLN A 30 -9.92 -4.30 15.63
C GLN A 30 -8.41 -4.29 15.43
N GLN A 31 -7.80 -5.36 14.91
CA GLN A 31 -6.35 -5.40 14.65
C GLN A 31 -5.89 -4.28 13.70
N ILE A 32 -6.72 -3.97 12.69
CA ILE A 32 -6.47 -2.86 11.76
C ILE A 32 -6.61 -1.50 12.45
N ASN A 33 -7.69 -1.27 13.21
CA ASN A 33 -7.94 0.02 13.88
C ASN A 33 -6.93 0.30 15.00
N ASN A 34 -6.55 -0.73 15.76
CA ASN A 34 -5.64 -0.59 16.91
C ASN A 34 -4.16 -0.67 16.51
N GLY A 35 -3.84 -0.84 15.22
CA GLY A 35 -2.46 -0.96 14.73
C GLY A 35 -1.71 -2.20 15.25
N SER A 36 -2.40 -3.15 15.87
CA SER A 36 -1.80 -4.36 16.48
C SER A 36 -1.57 -5.48 15.46
N ILE A 37 -1.86 -5.24 14.18
CA ILE A 37 -1.67 -6.23 13.12
C ILE A 37 -0.18 -6.44 12.82
N SER A 38 0.28 -7.68 12.95
CA SER A 38 1.67 -8.05 12.63
C SER A 38 1.90 -8.08 11.11
N PHE A 39 3.15 -7.83 10.69
CA PHE A 39 3.56 -7.89 9.29
C PHE A 39 3.18 -9.22 8.61
N ALA A 40 3.36 -10.35 9.29
CA ALA A 40 2.99 -11.67 8.75
C ALA A 40 1.52 -11.76 8.34
N LYS A 41 0.60 -11.14 9.10
CA LYS A 41 -0.82 -11.09 8.74
C LYS A 41 -1.08 -10.16 7.56
N VAL A 42 -0.38 -9.04 7.48
CA VAL A 42 -0.44 -8.13 6.32
C VAL A 42 -0.01 -8.85 5.06
N GLU A 43 1.05 -9.66 5.12
CA GLU A 43 1.53 -10.48 4.00
C GLU A 43 0.51 -11.55 3.59
N GLN A 44 -0.13 -12.22 4.54
CA GLN A 44 -1.22 -13.15 4.24
C GLN A 44 -2.42 -12.46 3.58
N ILE A 45 -2.80 -11.28 4.07
CA ILE A 45 -3.87 -10.47 3.47
C ILE A 45 -3.49 -10.07 2.05
N ALA A 46 -2.24 -9.67 1.82
CA ALA A 46 -1.72 -9.31 0.51
C ALA A 46 -1.77 -10.51 -0.45
N SER A 47 -1.38 -11.69 0.03
CA SER A 47 -1.45 -12.95 -0.73
C SER A 47 -2.89 -13.31 -1.12
N ILE A 48 -3.84 -13.14 -0.20
CA ILE A 48 -5.27 -13.37 -0.44
C ILE A 48 -5.84 -12.37 -1.46
N CYS A 49 -5.42 -11.10 -1.36
CA CYS A 49 -5.82 -10.03 -2.26
C CYS A 49 -5.07 -10.05 -3.60
N GLY A 50 -4.06 -10.92 -3.77
CA GLY A 50 -3.24 -11.00 -4.98
C GLY A 50 -2.37 -9.76 -5.21
N CYS A 51 -1.96 -9.08 -4.14
CA CYS A 51 -1.15 -7.86 -4.22
C CYS A 51 0.12 -7.95 -3.36
N SER A 52 1.07 -7.07 -3.63
CA SER A 52 2.34 -7.05 -2.89
C SER A 52 2.14 -6.44 -1.49
N PRO A 53 2.74 -7.04 -0.43
CA PRO A 53 2.65 -6.52 0.95
C PRO A 53 3.08 -5.06 1.07
N SER A 54 4.03 -4.62 0.24
CA SER A 54 4.51 -3.24 0.15
C SER A 54 3.39 -2.22 -0.09
N SER A 55 2.33 -2.61 -0.80
CA SER A 55 1.17 -1.73 -1.03
C SER A 55 0.42 -1.41 0.25
N PHE A 56 0.54 -2.23 1.29
CA PHE A 56 -0.06 -2.03 2.61
C PHE A 56 0.81 -1.21 3.57
N LEU A 57 2.13 -1.21 3.33
CA LEU A 57 3.12 -0.47 4.14
C LEU A 57 3.36 0.94 3.62
N ALA A 58 3.16 1.20 2.33
CA ALA A 58 3.39 2.50 1.69
C ALA A 58 2.44 3.64 2.16
N ILE A 59 1.54 3.40 3.12
CA ILE A 59 0.55 4.39 3.55
C ILE A 59 1.14 5.48 4.47
N ASP A 60 2.38 5.37 4.95
CA ASP A 60 2.96 6.38 5.84
C ASP A 60 3.89 7.43 5.18
N GLY A 61 3.89 7.60 3.85
CA GLY A 61 4.48 8.84 3.31
C GLY A 61 5.01 8.89 1.90
N GLU A 62 4.87 7.88 1.05
CA GLU A 62 5.44 7.98 -0.30
C GLU A 62 4.46 7.43 -1.34
N THR A 63 3.48 8.25 -1.67
CA THR A 63 2.94 8.25 -3.03
C THR A 63 4.11 8.51 -3.98
N LEU A 64 4.53 7.44 -4.68
CA LEU A 64 5.33 7.51 -5.90
C LEU A 64 6.67 8.22 -5.72
N SER A 65 7.62 7.56 -5.05
CA SER A 65 9.03 7.78 -5.35
C SER A 65 9.22 7.42 -6.84
N HIS A 66 9.07 8.41 -7.71
CA HIS A 66 9.76 8.38 -9.00
C HIS A 66 11.19 7.90 -8.71
N PRO A 67 11.76 6.96 -9.48
CA PRO A 67 13.15 6.57 -9.27
C PRO A 67 13.97 7.86 -9.21
N ALA A 68 14.49 8.20 -8.02
CA ALA A 68 15.19 9.46 -7.82
C ALA A 68 16.39 9.44 -8.75
N ILE A 69 16.34 10.23 -9.83
CA ILE A 69 17.44 10.30 -10.77
C ILE A 69 18.55 11.04 -10.03
N ILE A 70 19.57 10.30 -9.61
CA ILE A 70 20.72 10.87 -8.90
C ILE A 70 21.68 11.44 -9.93
N CYS A 71 22.06 12.70 -9.76
CA CYS A 71 23.04 13.34 -10.63
C CYS A 71 24.42 12.66 -10.48
N PRO A 72 25.01 12.08 -11.54
CA PRO A 72 26.31 11.40 -11.46
C PRO A 72 27.48 12.34 -11.18
N HIS A 73 27.28 13.66 -11.28
CA HIS A 73 28.32 14.67 -11.05
C HIS A 73 28.37 15.17 -9.60
N CYS A 74 27.23 15.22 -8.90
CA CYS A 74 27.15 15.80 -7.55
C CYS A 74 26.39 14.97 -6.52
N GLY A 75 25.81 13.82 -6.90
CA GLY A 75 25.12 12.90 -6.01
C GLY A 75 23.75 13.40 -5.48
N LYS A 76 23.26 14.54 -5.98
CA LYS A 76 21.97 15.11 -5.55
C LYS A 76 20.81 14.57 -6.39
N PRO A 77 19.60 14.43 -5.82
CA PRO A 77 18.40 14.06 -6.58
C PRO A 77 18.00 15.17 -7.56
N ILE A 78 17.61 14.79 -8.77
CA ILE A 78 17.13 15.70 -9.82
C ILE A 78 15.60 15.80 -9.75
N GLU A 79 15.07 17.01 -9.57
CA GLU A 79 13.64 17.31 -9.67
C GLU A 79 13.27 17.59 -11.14
N LEU A 80 12.28 16.86 -11.67
CA LEU A 80 11.81 17.00 -13.06
C LEU A 80 10.40 17.58 -13.09
N GLU A 81 10.23 18.74 -13.76
CA GLU A 81 8.92 19.30 -14.10
C GLU A 81 8.54 18.88 -15.53
N ILE A 82 7.46 18.09 -15.67
CA ILE A 82 6.92 17.73 -17.00
C ILE A 82 5.98 18.85 -17.46
N ARG A 83 6.38 19.57 -18.52
CA ARG A 83 5.50 20.52 -19.21
C ARG A 83 4.93 19.89 -20.47
N ALA A 84 3.63 19.57 -20.45
CA ALA A 84 2.91 19.21 -21.67
C ALA A 84 2.77 20.48 -22.54
N LYS A 85 3.40 20.48 -23.72
CA LYS A 85 3.06 21.45 -24.77
C LYS A 85 1.82 20.95 -25.49
N GLU A 86 0.69 21.60 -25.30
CA GLU A 86 -0.43 21.46 -26.21
C GLU A 86 -0.04 22.09 -27.55
N GLY A 87 0.19 21.24 -28.55
CA GLY A 87 0.50 21.67 -29.91
C GLY A 87 -0.69 22.38 -30.52
N LYS A 88 -0.44 23.54 -31.13
CA LYS A 88 -1.36 24.27 -32.00
C LYS A 88 -0.95 24.08 -33.44
#